data_AF-A0A0F9ETB3-F1
#
_entry.id   AF-A0A0F9ETB3-F1
#
_cell.length_a   1.000
_cell.length_b   1.000
_cell.length_c   1.000
_cell.angle_alpha   90.00
_cell.angle_beta   90.00
_cell.angle_gamma   90.00
#
_symmetry.space_group_name_H-M   'P 1'
#
loop_
_entity.id
_entity.type
_entity.pdbx_description
1 polymer ?
#
loop_
_entity_poly.entity_id
_entity_poly.type
_entity_poly.pdbx_seq_one_letter_code
_entity_poly.pdbx_strand_id
1 'polypeptide(L)'
;MKITKSEQEKSIKRLRVLVKEGDTIYTTLKHVSRSGMSRSIDVHIIKANKPRWLSRSVAEILNWGFDEKREAVKVSGCGMDMGFHLVYTLSSVLFPNGSKTLITGRNGDKKPEKDGGYLLEQVWM
;
A
#
# COMPACT_ATOMS: atom_id res chain seq x y z
N MET A 1 14.14 -3.86 -11.69
CA MET A 1 14.25 -2.84 -12.75
C MET A 1 13.88 -1.50 -12.13
N LYS A 2 14.73 -0.46 -12.20
CA LYS A 2 14.36 0.87 -11.70
C LYS A 2 13.44 1.51 -12.73
N ILE A 3 12.24 1.90 -12.30
CA ILE A 3 11.21 2.49 -13.15
C ILE A 3 11.47 3.99 -13.25
N THR A 4 11.22 4.59 -14.42
CA THR A 4 11.36 6.05 -14.58
C THR A 4 10.23 6.78 -13.87
N LYS A 5 10.43 8.05 -13.49
CA LYS A 5 9.38 8.88 -12.86
C LYS A 5 8.11 8.96 -13.73
N SER A 6 8.26 9.05 -15.05
CA SER A 6 7.13 9.10 -15.98
C SER A 6 6.30 7.80 -15.98
N GLU A 7 6.96 6.65 -15.92
CA GLU A 7 6.28 5.36 -15.83
C GLU A 7 5.59 5.19 -14.47
N GLN A 8 6.24 5.62 -13.38
CA GLN A 8 5.66 5.62 -12.04
C GLN A 8 4.36 6.45 -12.00
N GLU A 9 4.37 7.66 -12.57
CA GLU A 9 3.16 8.50 -12.66
C GLU A 9 2.04 7.87 -13.47
N LYS A 10 2.37 7.17 -14.57
CA LYS A 10 1.38 6.41 -15.35
C LYS A 10 0.77 5.28 -14.53
N SER A 11 1.59 4.54 -13.78
CA SER A 11 1.11 3.48 -12.88
C SER A 11 0.24 4.02 -11.75
N ILE A 12 0.62 5.15 -11.14
CA ILE A 12 -0.20 5.87 -10.15
C ILE A 12 -1.56 6.23 -10.74
N LYS A 13 -1.59 6.86 -11.93
CA LYS A 13 -2.84 7.24 -12.60
C LYS A 13 -3.75 6.03 -12.84
N ARG A 14 -3.20 4.91 -13.30
CA ARG A 14 -3.95 3.67 -13.52
C ARG A 14 -4.51 3.11 -12.21
N LEU A 15 -3.69 3.04 -11.16
CA LEU A 15 -4.13 2.46 -9.89
C LEU A 15 -5.18 3.34 -9.19
N ARG A 16 -5.11 4.68 -9.33
CA ARG A 16 -6.13 5.61 -8.83
C ARG A 16 -7.50 5.48 -9.48
N VAL A 17 -7.61 4.83 -10.64
CA VAL A 17 -8.92 4.49 -11.22
C VAL A 17 -9.60 3.42 -10.37
N LEU A 18 -8.82 2.46 -9.86
CA LEU A 18 -9.31 1.31 -9.11
C LEU A 18 -9.42 1.57 -7.60
N VAL A 19 -8.40 2.19 -7.02
CA VAL A 19 -8.27 2.46 -5.58
C VAL A 19 -8.73 3.89 -5.29
N LYS A 20 -9.66 4.04 -4.36
CA LYS A 20 -10.27 5.29 -3.92
C LYS A 20 -10.06 5.51 -2.42
N GLU A 21 -10.24 6.74 -1.99
CA GLU A 21 -10.25 7.10 -0.57
C GLU A 21 -11.29 6.24 0.18
N GLY A 22 -10.91 5.73 1.35
CA GLY A 22 -11.73 4.85 2.19
C GLY A 22 -11.72 3.38 1.78
N ASP A 23 -11.01 2.99 0.72
CA ASP A 23 -10.88 1.58 0.35
C ASP A 23 -10.05 0.79 1.36
N THR A 24 -10.46 -0.47 1.58
CA THR A 24 -9.70 -1.42 2.38
C THR A 24 -8.71 -2.21 1.51
N ILE A 25 -7.44 -2.13 1.88
CA ILE A 25 -6.36 -2.92 1.32
C ILE A 25 -6.09 -4.10 2.24
N TYR A 26 -6.17 -5.29 1.67
CA TYR A 26 -5.92 -6.54 2.36
C TYR A 26 -4.48 -6.98 2.14
N THR A 27 -3.80 -7.31 3.22
CA THR A 27 -2.42 -7.78 3.20
C THR A 27 -2.31 -9.19 3.75
N THR A 28 -1.50 -10.03 3.10
CA THR A 28 -1.20 -11.39 3.58
C THR A 28 0.31 -11.58 3.64
N LEU A 29 0.80 -12.07 4.78
CA LEU A 29 2.23 -12.33 4.95
C LEU A 29 2.60 -13.67 4.30
N LYS A 30 3.40 -13.64 3.24
CA LYS A 30 3.85 -14.86 2.52
C LYS A 30 5.16 -15.42 3.07
N HIS A 31 6.03 -14.56 3.59
CA HIS A 31 7.35 -14.96 4.07
C HIS A 31 8.01 -13.88 4.92
N VAL A 32 8.90 -14.31 5.82
CA VAL A 32 9.79 -13.44 6.61
C VAL A 32 11.22 -13.95 6.46
N SER A 33 12.19 -13.05 6.29
CA SER A 33 13.60 -13.42 6.29
C SER A 33 14.02 -14.01 7.64
N ARG A 34 15.08 -14.82 7.67
CA ARG A 34 15.62 -15.39 8.92
C ARG A 34 15.95 -14.34 9.98
N SER A 35 16.39 -13.16 9.56
CA SER A 35 16.70 -12.04 10.45
C SER A 35 15.46 -11.29 10.98
N GLY A 36 14.26 -11.56 10.45
CA GLY A 36 13.06 -10.78 10.77
C GLY A 36 13.03 -9.38 10.14
N MET A 37 14.07 -9.00 9.38
CA MET A 37 14.25 -7.65 8.84
C MET A 37 13.57 -7.41 7.48
N SER A 38 13.06 -8.45 6.82
CA SER A 38 12.36 -8.34 5.55
C SER A 38 11.16 -9.29 5.49
N ARG A 39 10.08 -8.82 4.88
CA ARG A 39 8.82 -9.56 4.69
C ARG A 39 8.41 -9.51 3.23
N SER A 40 7.85 -10.62 2.73
CA SER A 40 7.16 -10.65 1.44
C SER A 40 5.66 -10.57 1.74
N ILE A 41 5.04 -9.44 1.42
CA ILE A 41 3.64 -9.14 1.73
C ILE A 41 2.84 -9.07 0.42
N ASP A 42 1.83 -9.91 0.33
CA ASP A 42 0.89 -9.94 -0.77
C ASP A 42 -0.25 -8.96 -0.52
N VAL A 43 -0.72 -8.28 -1.56
CA VAL A 43 -1.59 -7.11 -1.48
C VAL A 43 -2.78 -7.28 -2.42
N HIS A 44 -3.97 -7.16 -1.85
CA HIS A 44 -5.23 -7.29 -2.57
C HIS A 44 -6.20 -6.17 -2.23
N ILE A 45 -7.10 -5.90 -3.17
CA ILE A 45 -8.32 -5.13 -2.92
C ILE A 45 -9.51 -5.98 -3.31
N ILE A 46 -10.60 -5.92 -2.54
CA ILE A 46 -11.85 -6.61 -2.88
C ILE A 46 -12.80 -5.56 -3.46
N LYS A 47 -13.20 -5.75 -4.72
CA LYS A 47 -14.16 -4.87 -5.40
C LYS A 47 -15.28 -5.70 -6.02
N ALA A 48 -16.52 -5.37 -5.70
CA ALA A 48 -17.70 -6.11 -6.16
C ALA A 48 -17.57 -7.63 -5.89
N ASN A 49 -17.17 -7.99 -4.66
CA ASN A 49 -16.93 -9.36 -4.20
C ASN A 49 -15.89 -10.16 -5.02
N LYS A 50 -14.99 -9.46 -5.73
CA LYS A 50 -13.90 -10.08 -6.47
C LYS A 50 -12.56 -9.58 -5.94
N PRO A 51 -11.66 -10.46 -5.48
CA PRO A 51 -10.32 -10.07 -5.12
C PRO A 51 -9.56 -9.64 -6.38
N ARG A 52 -8.82 -8.55 -6.27
CA ARG A 52 -7.91 -8.07 -7.31
C ARG A 52 -6.52 -7.96 -6.70
N TRP A 53 -5.57 -8.63 -7.32
CA TRP A 53 -4.18 -8.63 -6.91
C TRP A 53 -3.50 -7.33 -7.33
N LEU A 54 -2.79 -6.71 -6.39
CA LEU A 54 -2.14 -5.41 -6.57
C LEU A 54 -0.62 -5.45 -6.37
N SER A 55 -0.05 -6.55 -5.89
CA SER A 55 1.33 -6.60 -5.40
C SER A 55 2.37 -6.11 -6.41
N ARG A 56 2.27 -6.49 -7.69
CA ARG A 56 3.19 -5.98 -8.73
C ARG A 56 3.09 -4.46 -8.86
N SER A 57 1.88 -3.93 -9.06
CA SER A 57 1.67 -2.49 -9.23
C SER A 57 2.08 -1.69 -7.99
N VAL A 58 1.87 -2.24 -6.80
CA VAL A 58 2.31 -1.60 -5.54
C VAL A 58 3.82 -1.55 -5.46
N ALA A 59 4.53 -2.65 -5.73
CA ALA A 59 5.99 -2.66 -5.75
C ALA A 59 6.55 -1.65 -6.77
N GLU A 60 5.93 -1.55 -7.95
CA GLU A 60 6.30 -0.59 -8.98
C GLU A 60 6.10 0.87 -8.54
N ILE A 61 4.91 1.19 -8.02
CA ILE A 61 4.56 2.55 -7.59
C ILE A 61 5.41 3.02 -6.42
N LEU A 62 5.74 2.12 -5.49
CA LEU A 62 6.59 2.42 -4.34
C LEU A 62 8.08 2.36 -4.67
N ASN A 63 8.44 1.88 -5.87
CA ASN A 63 9.82 1.55 -6.25
C ASN A 63 10.49 0.63 -5.21
N TRP A 64 9.74 -0.36 -4.73
CA TRP A 64 10.18 -1.37 -3.77
C TRP A 64 10.56 -2.68 -4.47
N GLY A 65 11.22 -3.57 -3.73
CA GLY A 65 11.55 -4.89 -4.24
C GLY A 65 10.29 -5.75 -4.45
N PHE A 66 10.34 -6.66 -5.40
CA PHE A 66 9.30 -7.67 -5.61
C PHE A 66 9.90 -9.07 -5.43
N ASP A 67 9.16 -9.96 -4.78
CA ASP A 67 9.52 -11.38 -4.59
C ASP A 67 8.80 -12.21 -5.65
N GLU A 68 9.45 -12.42 -6.80
CA GLU A 68 8.90 -13.18 -7.93
C GLU A 68 8.42 -14.58 -7.54
N LYS A 69 9.10 -15.24 -6.59
CA LYS A 69 8.75 -16.61 -6.16
C LYS A 69 7.43 -16.65 -5.38
N ARG A 70 7.08 -15.55 -4.72
CA ARG A 70 5.92 -15.47 -3.80
C ARG A 70 4.88 -14.46 -4.25
N GLU A 71 5.11 -13.83 -5.38
CA GLU A 71 4.24 -12.82 -6.00
C GLU A 71 3.84 -11.71 -5.02
N ALA A 72 4.82 -11.21 -4.27
CA ALA A 72 4.60 -10.34 -3.12
C ALA A 72 5.59 -9.16 -3.08
N VAL A 73 5.16 -8.07 -2.44
CA VAL A 73 6.00 -6.88 -2.23
C VAL A 73 7.03 -7.17 -1.14
N LYS A 74 8.30 -6.86 -1.40
CA LYS A 74 9.35 -6.92 -0.39
C LYS A 74 9.33 -5.66 0.45
N VAL A 75 9.08 -5.82 1.74
CA VAL A 75 9.06 -4.74 2.72
C VAL A 75 10.18 -4.97 3.72
N SER A 76 11.04 -3.97 3.92
CA SER A 76 12.15 -4.01 4.87
C SER A 76 11.81 -3.24 6.15
N GLY A 77 12.38 -3.66 7.28
CA GLY A 77 12.19 -3.02 8.58
C GLY A 77 11.75 -4.00 9.65
N CYS A 78 11.68 -3.52 10.89
CA CYS A 78 11.23 -4.26 12.07
C CYS A 78 10.65 -3.28 13.10
N GLY A 79 9.93 -3.80 14.11
CA GLY A 79 9.42 -3.00 15.23
C GLY A 79 8.12 -2.22 14.96
N MET A 80 7.43 -2.48 13.85
CA MET A 80 6.13 -1.88 13.52
C MET A 80 5.25 -2.86 12.73
N ASP A 81 3.97 -2.53 12.53
CA ASP A 81 3.11 -3.25 11.60
C ASP A 81 3.54 -2.93 10.15
N MET A 82 4.12 -3.93 9.48
CA MET A 82 4.67 -3.76 8.14
C MET A 82 3.60 -3.77 7.04
N GLY A 83 2.40 -4.31 7.32
CA GLY A 83 1.25 -4.24 6.44
C GLY A 83 0.70 -2.83 6.45
N PHE A 84 0.51 -2.26 7.64
CA PHE A 84 0.17 -0.85 7.81
C PHE A 84 1.20 0.06 7.14
N HIS A 85 2.51 -0.14 7.38
CA HIS A 85 3.56 0.66 6.74
C HIS A 85 3.46 0.66 5.20
N LEU A 86 3.24 -0.51 4.60
CA LEU A 86 3.04 -0.65 3.16
C LEU A 86 1.82 0.14 2.69
N VAL A 87 0.67 -0.05 3.33
CA VAL A 87 -0.59 0.59 2.91
C VAL A 87 -0.56 2.10 3.14
N TYR A 88 0.02 2.56 4.26
CA TYR A 88 0.25 3.97 4.54
C TYR A 88 1.08 4.63 3.43
N THR A 89 2.21 4.01 3.07
CA THR A 89 3.11 4.54 2.03
C THR A 89 2.42 4.55 0.67
N LEU A 90 1.67 3.48 0.34
CA LEU A 90 0.86 3.42 -0.88
C LEU A 90 -0.17 4.56 -0.92
N SER A 91 -0.87 4.79 0.19
CA SER A 91 -1.89 5.82 0.31
C SER A 91 -1.31 7.22 0.10
N SER A 92 -0.20 7.57 0.76
CA SER A 92 0.47 8.86 0.56
C SER A 92 0.93 9.09 -0.87
N VAL A 93 1.34 8.04 -1.60
CA VAL A 93 1.73 8.15 -3.02
C VAL A 93 0.53 8.31 -3.95
N LEU A 94 -0.59 7.64 -3.66
CA LEU A 94 -1.81 7.76 -4.47
C LEU A 94 -2.55 9.10 -4.23
N PHE A 95 -2.46 9.63 -3.01
CA PHE A 95 -3.22 10.79 -2.55
C PHE A 95 -2.30 11.86 -1.91
N PRO A 96 -1.30 12.39 -2.64
CA PRO A 96 -0.26 13.25 -2.06
C PRO A 96 -0.76 14.59 -1.49
N ASN A 97 -1.98 14.99 -1.85
CA ASN A 97 -2.60 16.23 -1.39
C ASN A 97 -3.63 16.00 -0.25
N GLY A 98 -3.71 14.79 0.27
CA GLY A 98 -4.66 14.42 1.31
C GLY A 98 -6.13 14.58 0.90
N SER A 99 -7.00 14.75 1.90
CA SER A 99 -8.45 14.93 1.72
C SER A 99 -8.99 15.94 2.74
N LYS A 100 -9.92 16.79 2.31
CA LYS A 100 -10.57 17.77 3.20
C LYS A 100 -11.59 17.11 4.15
N THR A 101 -11.99 15.88 3.84
CA THR A 101 -12.92 15.10 4.65
C THR A 101 -12.30 14.75 5.99
N LEU A 102 -13.09 14.86 7.06
CA LEU A 102 -12.66 14.39 8.38
C LEU A 102 -12.57 12.87 8.36
N ILE A 103 -11.37 12.35 8.60
CA ILE A 103 -11.13 10.91 8.76
C ILE A 103 -10.61 10.63 10.17
N THR A 104 -10.64 9.36 10.57
CA THR A 104 -9.96 8.90 11.78
C THR A 104 -8.46 8.79 11.47
N GLY A 105 -7.68 9.72 12.00
CA GLY A 105 -6.25 9.81 11.79
C GLY A 105 -5.42 9.18 12.91
N ARG A 106 -4.28 9.81 13.18
CA ARG A 106 -3.28 9.38 14.16
C ARG A 106 -3.89 9.35 15.57
N ASN A 107 -3.76 8.21 16.25
CA ASN A 107 -4.27 8.01 17.61
C ASN A 107 -5.79 8.28 17.76
N GLY A 108 -6.56 8.07 16.69
CA GLY A 108 -8.02 8.23 16.71
C GLY A 108 -8.51 9.67 16.61
N ASP A 109 -7.64 10.62 16.27
CA ASP A 109 -8.06 12.01 16.06
C ASP A 109 -8.95 12.15 14.82
N LYS A 110 -9.89 13.10 14.84
CA LYS A 110 -10.76 13.40 13.69
C LYS A 110 -10.32 14.70 13.05
N LYS A 111 -9.55 14.62 11.96
CA LYS A 111 -9.02 15.80 11.26
C LYS A 111 -8.98 15.56 9.74
N PRO A 112 -8.88 16.64 8.94
CA PRO A 112 -8.58 16.52 7.53
C PRO A 112 -7.19 15.90 7.34
N GLU A 113 -7.09 14.97 6.40
CA GLU A 113 -5.84 14.32 6.07
C GLU A 113 -5.00 15.22 5.16
N LYS A 114 -3.72 15.42 5.47
CA LYS A 114 -2.85 16.35 4.75
C LYS A 114 -1.90 15.66 3.79
N ASP A 115 -1.36 14.51 4.19
CA ASP A 115 -0.32 13.78 3.44
C ASP A 115 -0.85 12.52 2.76
N GLY A 116 -2.11 12.18 3.02
CA GLY A 116 -2.84 11.11 2.36
C GLY A 116 -2.58 9.73 2.95
N GLY A 117 -1.70 9.59 3.95
CA GLY A 117 -1.29 8.28 4.47
C GLY A 117 -2.42 7.47 5.12
N TYR A 118 -3.44 8.14 5.65
CA TYR A 118 -4.59 7.52 6.32
C TYR A 118 -5.85 7.44 5.42
N LEU A 119 -5.72 7.64 4.10
CA LEU A 119 -6.86 7.57 3.19
C LEU A 119 -7.22 6.15 2.73
N LEU A 120 -6.44 5.14 3.13
CA LEU A 120 -6.73 3.74 2.91
C LEU A 120 -6.75 3.00 4.24
N GLU A 121 -7.68 2.07 4.37
CA GLU A 121 -7.75 1.16 5.50
C GLU A 121 -6.87 -0.06 5.21
N GLN A 122 -6.24 -0.62 6.25
CA GLN A 122 -5.42 -1.83 6.12
C GLN A 122 -6.01 -2.96 6.98
N VAL A 123 -6.09 -4.15 6.41
CA VAL A 123 -6.55 -5.36 7.10
C VAL A 123 -5.61 -6.52 6.78
N TRP A 124 -5.17 -7.25 7.81
CA TRP A 124 -4.49 -8.53 7.63
C TRP A 124 -5.48 -9.65 7.35
N MET A 125 -5.17 -10.50 6.36
CA MET A 125 -5.86 -11.76 6.08
C MET A 125 -5.02 -12.96 6.49
#